data_AF-A0A1I1EVA8-F1
#
_entry.id   AF-A0A1I1EVA8-F1
#
_cell.length_a   1.000
_cell.length_b   1.000
_cell.length_c   1.000
_cell.angle_alpha   90.00
_cell.angle_beta   90.00
_cell.angle_gamma   90.00
#
_symmetry.space_group_name_H-M   'P 1'
#
loop_
_entity.id
_entity.type
_entity.pdbx_description
1 polymer ?
#
loop_
_entity_poly.entity_id
_entity_poly.type
_entity_poly.pdbx_seq_one_letter_code
_entity_poly.pdbx_strand_id
1 'polypeptide(L)'
;MWKKRFKEYLNSLINQTYNNIEIICINDGSVGNSLEILQEYKQKYPDKFVILTQENQGLSTARNTGINLMKGEFCLFLDSDDYISPIIIELCIKKMIYFESDGVYFKGIHFAENRILDYMYVLISKYQIS
;
A
#
# COMPACT_ATOMS: atom_id res chain seq x y z
N MET A 1 -9.42 5.28 -18.14
CA MET A 1 -10.02 5.02 -16.80
C MET A 1 -9.03 4.37 -15.84
N TRP A 2 -8.43 3.23 -16.18
CA TRP A 2 -7.46 2.50 -15.34
C TRP A 2 -6.24 3.33 -14.89
N LYS A 3 -5.55 4.01 -15.81
CA LYS A 3 -4.39 4.88 -15.49
C LYS A 3 -4.73 5.98 -14.46
N LYS A 4 -5.98 6.45 -14.44
CA LYS A 4 -6.43 7.48 -13.48
C LYS A 4 -6.52 6.89 -12.07
N ARG A 5 -7.16 5.73 -11.92
CA ARG A 5 -7.29 5.03 -10.63
C ARG A 5 -5.94 4.63 -10.04
N PHE A 6 -5.02 4.14 -10.88
CA PHE A 6 -3.68 3.80 -10.41
C PHE A 6 -2.89 5.03 -9.91
N LYS A 7 -3.04 6.19 -10.56
CA LYS A 7 -2.48 7.45 -10.06
C LYS A 7 -3.16 7.92 -8.77
N GLU A 8 -4.47 7.70 -8.61
CA GLU A 8 -5.18 7.98 -7.35
C GLU A 8 -4.64 7.10 -6.21
N TYR A 9 -4.45 5.79 -6.44
CA TYR A 9 -3.78 4.86 -5.52
C TYR A 9 -2.41 5.41 -5.08
N LEU A 10 -1.51 5.68 -6.03
CA LEU A 10 -0.16 6.16 -5.73
C LEU A 10 -0.17 7.52 -5.02
N ASN A 11 -1.05 8.43 -5.44
CA ASN A 11 -1.22 9.74 -4.80
C ASN A 11 -1.72 9.62 -3.36
N SER A 12 -2.55 8.62 -3.06
CA SER A 12 -3.02 8.40 -1.69
C SER A 12 -1.91 7.95 -0.74
N LEU A 13 -0.91 7.25 -1.25
CA LEU A 13 0.27 6.82 -0.49
C LEU A 13 1.24 7.97 -0.24
N ILE A 14 1.56 8.78 -1.25
CA ILE A 14 2.54 9.88 -1.08
C ILE A 14 2.02 11.04 -0.25
N ASN A 15 0.70 11.22 -0.16
CA ASN A 15 0.06 12.34 0.55
C ASN A 15 -0.35 11.97 1.99
N GLN A 16 0.20 10.89 2.55
CA GLN A 16 -0.02 10.55 3.95
C GLN A 16 0.60 11.60 4.87
N THR A 17 -0.07 11.93 5.98
CA THR A 17 0.46 12.82 7.01
C THR A 17 1.60 12.16 7.79
N TYR A 18 1.61 10.83 7.87
CA TYR A 18 2.73 10.05 8.37
C TYR A 18 3.78 9.85 7.27
N ASN A 19 4.90 10.58 7.36
CA ASN A 19 5.91 10.63 6.31
C ASN A 19 6.90 9.45 6.30
N ASN A 20 7.06 8.77 7.44
CA ASN A 20 8.03 7.68 7.61
C ASN A 20 7.46 6.36 7.06
N ILE A 21 7.26 6.33 5.75
CA ILE A 21 6.73 5.19 5.01
C ILE A 21 7.67 4.82 3.87
N GLU A 22 7.82 3.52 3.65
CA GLU A 22 8.34 2.96 2.40
C GLU A 22 7.19 2.33 1.62
N ILE A 23 7.26 2.41 0.29
CA ILE A 23 6.23 1.95 -0.64
C ILE A 23 6.88 0.90 -1.52
N ILE A 24 6.59 -0.37 -1.24
CA ILE A 24 7.16 -1.50 -1.95
C ILE A 24 6.16 -1.98 -2.99
N CYS A 25 6.49 -1.82 -4.27
CA CYS A 25 5.68 -2.22 -5.40
C CYS A 25 6.29 -3.44 -6.09
N ILE A 26 5.61 -4.57 -6.04
CA ILE A 26 5.99 -5.77 -6.76
C ILE A 26 5.23 -5.84 -8.08
N ASN A 27 5.94 -5.62 -9.17
CA ASN A 27 5.43 -5.80 -10.53
C ASN A 27 5.49 -7.29 -10.89
N ASP A 28 4.38 -8.00 -10.72
CA ASP A 28 4.25 -9.45 -10.92
C ASP A 28 3.91 -9.80 -12.38
N GLY A 29 4.78 -9.41 -13.31
CA GLY A 29 4.62 -9.71 -14.74
C GLY A 29 3.53 -8.89 -15.44
N SER A 30 3.29 -7.64 -15.03
CA SER A 30 2.34 -6.78 -15.75
C SER A 30 2.85 -6.43 -17.15
N VAL A 31 1.96 -6.52 -18.15
CA VAL A 31 2.28 -6.28 -19.57
C VAL A 31 1.95 -4.83 -19.99
N GLY A 32 1.38 -4.04 -19.10
CA GLY A 32 0.93 -2.67 -19.37
C GLY A 32 1.86 -1.56 -18.84
N ASN A 33 1.38 -0.32 -18.91
CA ASN A 33 2.13 0.87 -18.49
C ASN A 33 2.23 1.08 -16.97
N SER A 34 1.85 0.10 -16.15
CA SER A 34 1.96 0.16 -14.68
C SER A 34 3.40 0.38 -14.27
N LEU A 35 4.33 -0.35 -14.88
CA LEU A 35 5.75 -0.23 -14.58
C LEU A 35 6.29 1.17 -14.92
N GLU A 36 5.93 1.72 -16.09
CA GLU A 36 6.32 3.08 -16.49
C GLU A 36 5.86 4.11 -15.45
N ILE A 37 4.60 4.05 -15.03
CA ILE A 37 4.05 4.97 -14.02
C ILE A 37 4.79 4.77 -12.68
N LEU A 38 5.05 3.54 -12.25
CA LEU A 38 5.82 3.29 -11.03
C LEU A 38 7.22 3.91 -11.12
N GLN A 39 7.90 3.79 -12.26
CA GLN A 39 9.21 4.40 -12.47
C GLN A 39 9.17 5.93 -12.41
N GLU A 40 8.13 6.58 -12.96
CA GLU A 40 7.92 8.03 -12.79
C GLU A 40 7.83 8.42 -11.31
N TYR A 41 7.08 7.67 -10.50
CA TYR A 41 6.94 7.93 -9.07
C TYR A 41 8.23 7.65 -8.30
N LYS A 42 8.96 6.58 -8.64
CA LYS A 42 10.28 6.29 -8.05
C LYS A 42 11.30 7.37 -8.39
N GLN A 43 11.29 7.91 -9.61
CA GLN A 43 12.16 9.02 -9.97
C GLN A 43 11.84 10.28 -9.17
N LYS A 44 10.55 10.56 -8.93
CA LYS A 44 10.11 11.73 -8.15
C LYS A 44 10.30 11.58 -6.64
N TYR A 45 10.21 10.35 -6.13
CA TYR A 45 10.30 10.03 -4.71
C TYR A 45 11.26 8.84 -4.47
N PRO A 46 12.56 9.03 -4.76
CA PRO A 46 13.54 7.95 -4.76
C PRO A 46 13.71 7.28 -3.39
N ASP A 47 13.49 8.00 -2.30
CA ASP A 47 13.65 7.48 -0.94
C ASP A 47 12.42 6.75 -0.41
N LYS A 48 11.24 6.92 -1.06
CA LYS A 48 10.00 6.28 -0.63
C LYS A 48 9.68 5.00 -1.39
N PHE A 49 9.95 4.95 -2.69
CA PHE A 49 9.53 3.81 -3.52
C PHE A 49 10.62 2.73 -3.61
N VAL A 50 10.22 1.46 -3.55
CA VAL A 50 11.03 0.30 -3.93
C VAL A 50 10.22 -0.47 -4.97
N ILE A 51 10.82 -0.72 -6.14
CA ILE A 51 10.15 -1.44 -7.22
C ILE A 51 10.95 -2.70 -7.51
N LEU A 52 10.29 -3.85 -7.47
CA LEU A 52 10.85 -5.12 -7.93
C LEU A 52 9.94 -5.69 -9.01
N THR A 53 10.53 -6.14 -10.12
CA THR A 53 9.81 -6.87 -11.17
C THR A 53 10.17 -8.34 -11.11
N GLN A 54 9.16 -9.19 -11.17
CA GLN A 54 9.29 -10.65 -11.21
C GLN A 54 8.38 -11.21 -12.30
N GLU A 55 8.63 -12.46 -12.71
CA GLU A 55 7.66 -13.22 -13.50
C GLU A 55 6.38 -13.45 -12.68
N ASN A 56 5.23 -13.53 -13.34
CA ASN A 56 3.93 -13.70 -12.70
C ASN A 56 3.92 -14.99 -11.84
N GLN A 57 3.88 -14.79 -10.53
CA GLN A 57 3.85 -15.85 -9.52
C GLN A 57 2.64 -15.73 -8.58
N GLY A 58 1.72 -14.80 -8.87
CA GLY A 58 0.51 -14.58 -8.14
C GLY A 58 0.68 -13.67 -6.91
N LEU A 59 -0.46 -13.17 -6.42
CA LEU A 59 -0.55 -12.15 -5.38
C LEU A 59 0.13 -12.54 -4.07
N SER A 60 -0.04 -13.78 -3.61
CA SER A 60 0.58 -14.26 -2.37
C SER A 60 2.11 -14.23 -2.46
N THR A 61 2.67 -14.67 -3.58
CA THR A 61 4.13 -14.63 -3.81
C THR A 61 4.60 -13.19 -3.88
N ALA A 62 3.87 -12.31 -4.59
CA ALA A 62 4.21 -10.90 -4.64
C ALA A 62 4.21 -10.25 -3.24
N ARG A 63 3.22 -10.53 -2.38
CA ARG A 63 3.18 -10.03 -1.00
C ARG A 63 4.36 -10.55 -0.16
N ASN A 64 4.71 -11.84 -0.31
CA ASN A 64 5.87 -12.42 0.37
C ASN A 64 7.19 -11.80 -0.10
N THR A 65 7.35 -11.55 -1.40
CA THR A 65 8.50 -10.80 -1.93
C THR A 65 8.56 -9.40 -1.32
N GLY A 66 7.42 -8.71 -1.22
CA GLY A 66 7.34 -7.39 -0.60
C GLY A 66 7.75 -7.39 0.88
N ILE A 67 7.26 -8.36 1.64
CA ILE A 67 7.66 -8.61 3.03
C ILE A 67 9.18 -8.77 3.15
N ASN A 68 9.80 -9.58 2.30
CA ASN A 68 11.25 -9.84 2.36
C ASN A 68 12.10 -8.61 2.03
N LEU A 69 11.53 -7.59 1.38
CA LEU A 69 12.19 -6.32 1.09
C LEU A 69 11.94 -5.25 2.16
N MET A 70 10.96 -5.47 3.04
CA MET A 70 10.52 -4.50 4.03
C MET A 70 11.60 -4.22 5.07
N LYS A 71 11.75 -2.96 5.42
CA LYS A 71 12.64 -2.43 6.47
C LYS A 71 11.88 -1.81 7.63
N GLY A 72 10.61 -1.45 7.41
CA GLY A 72 9.71 -0.92 8.43
C GLY A 72 9.29 -1.96 9.46
N GLU A 73 8.79 -1.47 10.60
CA GLU A 73 8.25 -2.30 11.68
C GLU A 73 6.80 -2.72 11.43
N PHE A 74 6.06 -1.92 10.65
CA PHE A 74 4.63 -2.12 10.40
C PHE A 74 4.38 -2.36 8.92
N CYS A 75 3.44 -3.25 8.62
CA CYS A 75 3.06 -3.62 7.26
C CYS A 75 1.57 -3.36 7.02
N LEU A 76 1.27 -2.79 5.85
CA LEU A 76 -0.07 -2.65 5.30
C LEU A 76 -0.05 -3.15 3.86
N PHE A 77 -0.87 -4.15 3.57
CA PHE A 77 -1.16 -4.53 2.19
C PHE A 77 -2.27 -3.65 1.63
N LEU A 78 -2.04 -3.05 0.48
CA LEU A 78 -3.03 -2.26 -0.24
C LEU A 78 -3.04 -2.68 -1.71
N ASP A 79 -4.22 -3.01 -2.21
CA ASP A 79 -4.39 -3.39 -3.61
C ASP A 79 -4.38 -2.14 -4.51
N SER A 80 -3.84 -2.28 -5.72
CA SER A 80 -3.49 -1.14 -6.61
C SER A 80 -4.68 -0.39 -7.20
N ASP A 81 -5.91 -0.84 -6.93
CA ASP A 81 -7.18 -0.24 -7.32
C ASP A 81 -7.96 0.39 -6.14
N ASP A 82 -7.39 0.33 -4.94
CA ASP A 82 -7.85 1.00 -3.74
C ASP A 82 -7.09 2.31 -3.48
N TYR A 83 -7.57 3.12 -2.54
CA TYR A 83 -6.84 4.28 -2.03
C TYR A 83 -7.22 4.53 -0.58
N ILE A 84 -6.33 5.21 0.14
CA ILE A 84 -6.48 5.44 1.57
C ILE A 84 -6.57 6.92 1.93
N SER A 85 -7.24 7.22 3.06
CA SER A 85 -7.31 8.58 3.60
C SER A 85 -5.91 9.08 3.99
N PRO A 86 -5.58 10.37 3.78
CA PRO A 86 -4.28 10.95 4.13
C PRO A 86 -3.83 10.75 5.58
N ILE A 87 -4.77 10.55 6.51
CA ILE A 87 -4.48 10.45 7.95
C ILE A 87 -4.47 9.01 8.47
N ILE A 88 -4.81 8.02 7.64
CA ILE A 88 -5.13 6.69 8.17
C ILE A 88 -3.92 5.98 8.79
N ILE A 89 -2.75 6.10 8.15
CA ILE A 89 -1.54 5.46 8.66
C ILE A 89 -1.15 6.09 10.00
N GLU A 90 -1.14 7.41 10.09
CA GLU A 90 -0.82 8.13 11.33
C GLU A 90 -1.73 7.71 12.49
N LEU A 91 -3.05 7.65 12.23
CA LEU A 91 -4.03 7.24 13.23
C LEU A 91 -3.82 5.80 13.69
N CYS A 92 -3.53 4.89 12.77
CA CYS A 92 -3.33 3.49 13.12
C CYS A 92 -2.04 3.31 13.93
N ILE A 93 -0.92 3.91 13.50
CA ILE A 93 0.34 3.85 14.24
C ILE A 93 0.19 4.43 15.65
N LYS A 94 -0.46 5.59 15.80
CA LYS A 94 -0.74 6.18 17.12
C LYS A 94 -1.54 5.24 18.02
N LYS A 95 -2.58 4.59 17.49
CA LYS A 95 -3.40 3.64 18.26
C LYS A 95 -2.60 2.39 18.64
N MET A 96 -1.84 1.83 17.70
CA MET A 96 -1.03 0.64 17.96
C MET A 96 0.01 0.90 19.05
N ILE A 97 0.68 2.05 19.03
CA ILE A 97 1.63 2.45 20.08
C ILE A 97 0.90 2.66 21.42
N TYR A 98 -0.21 3.41 21.42
CA TYR A 98 -0.95 3.73 22.65
C TYR A 98 -1.50 2.49 23.37
N PHE A 99 -2.00 1.51 22.60
CA PHE A 99 -2.56 0.26 23.15
C PHE A 99 -1.55 -0.89 23.17
N GLU A 100 -0.27 -0.63 22.86
CA GLU A 100 0.78 -1.65 22.73
C GLU A 100 0.36 -2.85 21.86
N SER A 101 -0.45 -2.61 20.84
CA SER A 101 -1.08 -3.66 20.03
C SER A 101 -0.22 -4.07 18.85
N ASP A 102 -0.33 -5.34 18.45
CA ASP A 102 0.39 -5.87 17.27
C ASP A 102 -0.37 -5.66 15.96
N GLY A 103 -1.63 -5.21 16.02
CA GLY A 103 -2.40 -4.85 14.84
C GLY A 103 -3.59 -3.96 15.14
N VAL A 104 -4.04 -3.21 14.14
CA VAL A 104 -5.27 -2.43 14.15
C VAL A 104 -6.04 -2.68 12.86
N TYR A 105 -7.32 -3.00 13.01
CA TYR A 105 -8.26 -2.97 11.90
C TYR A 105 -8.84 -1.57 11.75
N PHE A 106 -8.90 -1.09 10.52
CA PHE A 106 -9.66 0.11 10.15
C PHE A 106 -10.69 -0.22 9.08
N LYS A 107 -11.73 0.60 9.01
CA LYS A 107 -12.87 0.41 8.11
C LYS A 107 -12.53 0.93 6.71
N GLY A 108 -12.64 0.06 5.71
CA GLY A 108 -12.70 0.40 4.28
C GLY A 108 -14.14 0.49 3.79
N ILE A 109 -14.34 1.21 2.70
CA ILE A 109 -15.64 1.37 2.03
C ILE A 109 -15.45 0.96 0.58
N HIS A 110 -16.20 -0.05 0.14
CA HIS A 110 -16.29 -0.38 -1.27
C HIS A 110 -17.42 0.41 -1.90
N PHE A 111 -17.16 1.07 -3.03
CA PHE A 111 -18.14 1.93 -3.67
C PHE A 111 -18.03 1.88 -5.20
N ALA A 112 -19.15 2.12 -5.87
CA ALA A 112 -19.24 2.30 -7.32
C ALA A 112 -20.27 3.38 -7.65
N GLU A 113 -19.99 4.23 -8.64
CA GLU A 113 -20.92 5.27 -9.11
C GLU A 113 -21.51 6.14 -7.97
N ASN A 114 -20.67 6.50 -6.99
CA ASN A 114 -21.04 7.25 -5.77
C ASN A 114 -22.01 6.53 -4.82
N ARG A 115 -22.16 5.21 -4.94
CA ARG A 115 -22.92 4.36 -4.01
C ARG A 115 -22.00 3.45 -3.23
N ILE A 116 -22.26 3.34 -1.93
CA ILE A 116 -21.59 2.33 -1.08
C ILE A 116 -22.17 0.97 -1.44
N LEU A 117 -21.29 0.03 -1.75
CA LEU A 117 -21.64 -1.36 -2.04
C LEU A 117 -21.56 -2.19 -0.76
N ASP A 118 -20.43 -2.10 -0.06
CA ASP A 118 -20.16 -2.84 1.17
C ASP A 118 -19.09 -2.14 2.03
N TYR A 119 -18.79 -2.76 3.16
CA TYR A 119 -17.71 -2.37 4.07
C TYR A 119 -16.75 -3.53 4.26
N MET A 120 -15.47 -3.21 4.33
CA MET A 120 -14.41 -4.17 4.65
C MET A 120 -13.57 -3.67 5.83
N TYR A 121 -12.82 -4.57 6.43
CA TYR A 121 -11.82 -4.22 7.44
C TYR A 121 -10.43 -4.53 6.89
N VAL A 122 -9.55 -3.54 6.99
CA VAL A 122 -8.16 -3.64 6.54
C VAL A 122 -7.25 -3.61 7.76
N LEU A 123 -6.29 -4.52 7.80
CA LEU A 123 -5.34 -4.67 8.89
C LEU A 123 -4.05 -3.92 8.54
N ILE A 124 -3.56 -3.14 9.50
CA ILE A 124 -2.14 -2.80 9.60
C ILE A 124 -1.59 -3.49 10.84
N SER A 125 -0.46 -4.16 10.70
CA SER A 125 0.12 -4.97 11.77
C SER A 125 1.62 -4.74 11.89
N LYS A 126 2.15 -4.98 13.09
CA LYS A 126 3.58 -5.17 13.28
C LYS A 126 4.01 -6.40 12.49
N TYR A 127 5.20 -6.32 11.92
CA TYR A 127 5.81 -7.45 11.27
C TYR A 127 7.17 -7.68 11.94
N GLN A 128 7.26 -8.74 12.74
CA GLN A 128 8.52 -9.16 13.33
C GLN A 128 9.26 -10.06 12.35
N ILE A 129 10.46 -9.66 11.95
CA ILE A 129 11.45 -10.57 11.39
C ILE A 129 12.03 -11.33 12.58
N SER A 130 11.50 -12.52 12.86
CA SER A 130 12.08 -13.47 13.83
C SER A 130 13.30 -14.17 13.23
#